data_AF-A0A3Q2Y0K4-F1
#
_entry.id   AF-A0A3Q2Y0K4-F1
#
_cell.length_a   1.000
_cell.length_b   1.000
_cell.length_c   1.000
_cell.angle_alpha   90.00
_cell.angle_beta   90.00
_cell.angle_gamma   90.00
#
_symmetry.space_group_name_H-M   'P 1'
#
loop_
_entity.id
_entity.type
_entity.pdbx_description
1 polymer ?
#
loop_
_entity_poly.entity_id
_entity_poly.type
_entity_poly.pdbx_seq_one_letter_code
_entity_poly.pdbx_strand_id
1 'polypeptide(L)'
;MSVSDVNDFIRQNRAVADQVEAFRGHWESDKHWVPRREFILRNMNDFEGELHMDQLLSLSMVWANNVFLGCRYSTELLDKVKQMAEGIEVEDAPVFKTRDEIVKQQQGR
;
A
#
# COMPACT_ATOMS: atom_id res chain seq x y z
N MET A 1 13.16 -4.60 -30.76
CA MET A 1 13.39 -5.40 -29.54
C MET A 1 13.69 -6.82 -29.99
N SER A 2 14.87 -7.33 -29.66
CA SER A 2 15.31 -8.69 -29.98
C SER A 2 14.60 -9.70 -29.06
N VAL A 3 14.59 -10.98 -29.44
CA VAL A 3 14.06 -12.06 -28.57
C VAL A 3 14.88 -12.17 -27.28
N SER A 4 16.16 -11.77 -27.29
CA SER A 4 16.99 -11.69 -26.08
C SER A 4 16.48 -10.61 -25.14
N ASP A 5 16.20 -9.41 -25.66
CA ASP A 5 15.74 -8.26 -24.87
C ASP A 5 14.44 -8.58 -24.13
N VAL A 6 13.53 -9.32 -24.77
CA VAL A 6 12.26 -9.75 -24.18
C VAL A 6 12.49 -10.74 -23.04
N ASN A 7 13.37 -11.73 -23.24
CA ASN A 7 13.68 -12.73 -22.21
C ASN A 7 14.34 -12.10 -20.98
N ASP A 8 15.23 -11.13 -21.19
CA ASP A 8 15.90 -10.41 -20.10
C ASP A 8 14.89 -9.57 -19.29
N PHE A 9 13.97 -8.89 -19.98
CA PHE A 9 12.90 -8.14 -19.32
C PHE A 9 11.97 -9.05 -18.49
N ILE A 10 11.60 -10.23 -19.00
CA ILE A 10 10.79 -11.19 -18.26
C ILE A 10 11.52 -11.68 -16.99
N ARG A 11 12.82 -11.95 -17.10
CA ARG A 11 13.63 -12.39 -15.94
C ARG A 11 13.73 -11.30 -14.87
N GLN A 12 13.95 -10.05 -15.28
CA GLN A 12 14.00 -8.92 -14.36
C GLN A 12 12.66 -8.73 -13.64
N ASN A 13 11.54 -8.76 -14.37
CA ASN A 13 10.22 -8.63 -13.76
C ASN A 13 9.94 -9.75 -12.75
N ARG A 14 10.38 -10.98 -13.05
CA ARG A 14 10.24 -12.10 -12.12
C ARG A 14 11.04 -11.88 -10.84
N ALA A 15 12.30 -11.45 -10.97
CA ALA A 15 13.15 -11.16 -9.82
C ALA A 15 12.56 -10.05 -8.93
N VAL A 16 12.02 -8.98 -9.53
CA VAL A 16 11.34 -7.91 -8.79
C VAL A 16 10.10 -8.44 -8.09
N ALA A 17 9.29 -9.25 -8.76
CA ALA A 17 8.10 -9.85 -8.15
C ALA A 17 8.46 -10.74 -6.95
N ASP A 18 9.48 -11.60 -7.09
CA ASP A 18 9.95 -12.48 -6.01
C ASP A 18 10.50 -11.67 -4.83
N GLN A 19 11.22 -10.57 -5.09
CA GLN A 19 11.70 -9.64 -4.07
C GLN A 19 10.53 -8.99 -3.31
N VAL A 20 9.48 -8.56 -4.03
CA VAL A 20 8.32 -7.92 -3.40
C VAL A 20 7.57 -8.92 -2.53
N GLU A 21 7.39 -10.16 -2.96
CA GLU A 21 6.78 -11.22 -2.15
C GLU A 21 7.53 -11.45 -0.83
N ALA A 22 8.85 -11.25 -0.80
CA ALA A 22 9.64 -11.37 0.42
C ALA A 22 9.30 -10.30 1.48
N PHE A 23 8.64 -9.19 1.10
CA PHE A 23 8.22 -8.15 2.04
C PHE A 23 6.92 -8.47 2.78
N ARG A 24 6.22 -9.55 2.40
CA ARG A 24 4.96 -9.94 3.03
C ARG A 24 5.18 -10.37 4.49
N GLY A 25 4.46 -9.75 5.42
CA GLY A 25 4.44 -10.19 6.82
C GLY A 25 3.66 -11.49 7.00
N HIS A 26 4.10 -12.35 7.94
CA HIS A 26 3.42 -13.62 8.22
C HIS A 26 2.00 -13.46 8.79
N TRP A 27 1.70 -12.31 9.38
CA TRP A 27 0.38 -11.94 9.92
C TRP A 27 -0.55 -11.30 8.88
N GLU A 28 -0.08 -11.05 7.66
CA GLU A 28 -0.88 -10.39 6.62
C GLU A 28 -1.76 -11.38 5.85
N SER A 29 -3.08 -11.19 5.95
CA SER A 29 -4.03 -11.87 5.08
C SER A 29 -3.93 -11.37 3.64
N ASP A 30 -4.41 -12.15 2.67
CA ASP A 30 -4.38 -11.75 1.25
C ASP A 30 -5.13 -10.44 0.99
N LYS A 31 -6.20 -10.17 1.74
CA LYS A 31 -6.94 -8.90 1.67
C LYS A 31 -6.09 -7.69 2.02
N HIS A 32 -5.13 -7.83 2.94
CA HIS A 32 -4.16 -6.78 3.26
C HIS A 32 -2.99 -6.77 2.28
N TRP A 33 -2.47 -7.97 1.97
CA TRP A 33 -1.25 -8.11 1.20
C TRP A 33 -1.41 -7.66 -0.25
N VAL A 34 -2.49 -8.05 -0.94
CA VAL A 34 -2.66 -7.75 -2.36
C VAL A 34 -2.63 -6.24 -2.64
N PRO A 35 -3.39 -5.40 -1.91
CA PRO A 35 -3.33 -3.95 -2.13
C PRO A 35 -2.02 -3.33 -1.63
N ARG A 36 -1.41 -3.86 -0.56
CA ARG A 36 -0.10 -3.36 -0.07
C ARG A 36 1.03 -3.67 -1.05
N ARG A 37 1.00 -4.85 -1.67
CA ARG A 37 1.92 -5.27 -2.73
C ARG A 37 1.84 -4.34 -3.93
N GLU A 38 0.64 -3.99 -4.36
CA GLU A 38 0.41 -3.02 -5.44
C GLU A 38 0.97 -1.64 -5.06
N PHE A 39 0.75 -1.20 -3.82
CA PHE A 39 1.31 0.05 -3.30
C PHE A 39 2.84 0.06 -3.40
N ILE A 40 3.50 -1.04 -3.01
CA ILE A 40 4.95 -1.17 -3.07
C ILE A 40 5.44 -1.12 -4.52
N LEU A 41 4.89 -1.97 -5.40
CA LEU A 41 5.30 -2.06 -6.81
C LEU A 41 5.20 -0.72 -7.53
N ARG A 42 4.11 0.02 -7.29
CA ARG A 42 3.86 1.29 -7.95
C ARG A 42 4.85 2.38 -7.57
N ASN A 43 5.26 2.42 -6.30
CA ASN A 43 6.13 3.46 -5.77
C ASN A 43 7.61 3.04 -5.76
N MET A 44 7.94 1.77 -6.07
CA MET A 44 9.29 1.23 -5.95
C MET A 44 10.34 2.02 -6.76
N ASN A 45 9.97 2.52 -7.94
CA ASN A 45 10.88 3.29 -8.80
C ASN A 45 11.26 4.66 -8.21
N ASP A 46 10.44 5.21 -7.30
CA ASP A 46 10.70 6.51 -6.67
C ASP A 46 11.60 6.39 -5.43
N PHE A 47 11.89 5.17 -4.98
CA PHE A 47 12.65 4.87 -3.76
C PHE A 47 13.86 3.98 -4.08
N GLU A 48 14.90 4.57 -4.67
CA GLU A 48 16.16 3.87 -4.97
C GLU A 48 17.07 3.76 -3.74
N GLY A 49 17.53 2.55 -3.40
CA GLY A 49 18.46 2.28 -2.29
C GLY A 49 17.81 1.70 -1.02
N GLU A 50 18.59 1.02 -0.19
CA GLU A 50 18.09 0.24 0.97
C GLU A 50 17.32 1.10 2.00
N LEU A 51 17.87 2.24 2.40
CA LEU A 51 17.21 3.16 3.35
C LEU A 51 15.89 3.73 2.81
N HIS A 52 15.81 3.92 1.50
CA HIS A 52 14.61 4.40 0.83
C HIS A 52 13.56 3.28 0.70
N MET A 53 14.00 2.03 0.53
CA MET A 53 13.12 0.87 0.54
C MET A 53 12.45 0.68 1.91
N ASP A 54 13.20 0.76 3.01
CA ASP A 54 12.62 0.66 4.37
C ASP A 54 11.57 1.76 4.63
N GLN A 55 11.80 2.95 4.10
CA GLN A 55 10.85 4.05 4.16
C GLN A 55 9.58 3.74 3.35
N LEU A 56 9.71 3.19 2.14
CA LEU A 56 8.57 2.77 1.32
C LEU A 56 7.76 1.68 2.02
N LEU A 57 8.41 0.66 2.58
CA LEU A 57 7.74 -0.42 3.32
C LEU A 57 6.97 0.14 4.52
N SER A 58 7.57 1.08 5.25
CA SER A 58 6.90 1.75 6.37
C SER A 58 5.67 2.55 5.92
N LEU A 59 5.76 3.30 4.82
CA LEU A 59 4.63 4.05 4.24
C LEU A 59 3.52 3.12 3.77
N SER A 60 3.87 1.98 3.16
CA SER A 60 2.90 0.96 2.73
C SER A 60 2.13 0.38 3.92
N MET A 61 2.79 0.19 5.06
CA MET A 61 2.16 -0.28 6.30
C MET A 61 1.25 0.79 6.91
N VAL A 62 1.68 2.06 6.92
CA VAL A 62 0.83 3.17 7.40
C VAL A 62 -0.46 3.26 6.59
N TRP A 63 -0.35 3.17 5.27
CA TRP A 63 -1.51 3.15 4.39
C TRP A 63 -2.43 1.95 4.67
N ALA A 64 -1.87 0.73 4.68
CA ALA A 64 -2.66 -0.49 4.92
C ALA A 64 -3.33 -0.46 6.31
N ASN A 65 -2.61 -0.05 7.35
CA ASN A 65 -3.16 0.06 8.71
C ASN A 65 -4.28 1.12 8.79
N ASN A 66 -4.15 2.23 8.06
CA ASN A 66 -5.22 3.22 7.99
C ASN A 66 -6.47 2.67 7.30
N VAL A 67 -6.29 2.00 6.15
CA VAL A 67 -7.38 1.49 5.31
C VAL A 67 -8.08 0.29 5.94
N PHE A 68 -7.34 -0.67 6.49
CA PHE A 68 -7.91 -1.95 6.95
C PHE A 68 -8.09 -2.05 8.46
N LEU A 69 -7.36 -1.28 9.26
CA LEU A 69 -7.42 -1.31 10.72
C LEU A 69 -7.93 0.00 11.32
N GLY A 70 -8.12 1.04 10.50
CA GLY A 70 -8.61 2.33 10.95
C GLY A 70 -7.60 3.10 11.81
N CYS A 71 -6.31 2.75 11.77
CA CYS A 71 -5.28 3.47 12.50
C CYS A 71 -5.23 4.94 12.07
N ARG A 72 -4.95 5.84 13.02
CA ARG A 72 -4.91 7.28 12.80
C ARG A 72 -3.47 7.77 12.91
N TYR A 73 -3.11 8.66 11.99
CA TYR A 73 -1.81 9.30 11.91
C TYR A 73 -2.01 10.80 11.67
N SER A 74 -0.92 11.57 11.57
CA SER A 74 -1.03 12.99 11.20
C SER A 74 -1.68 13.14 9.83
N THR A 75 -2.45 14.22 9.65
CA THR A 75 -3.14 14.52 8.38
C THR A 75 -2.16 14.57 7.22
N GLU A 76 -1.01 15.23 7.43
CA GLU A 76 0.07 15.32 6.43
C GLU A 76 0.55 13.95 5.95
N LEU A 77 0.77 13.00 6.88
CA LEU A 77 1.21 11.66 6.54
C LEU A 77 0.12 10.90 5.79
N LEU A 78 -1.13 11.01 6.23
CA LEU A 78 -2.26 10.36 5.59
C LEU A 78 -2.50 10.87 4.16
N ASP A 79 -2.39 12.19 3.95
CA ASP A 79 -2.56 12.79 2.63
C ASP A 79 -1.44 12.33 1.68
N LYS A 80 -0.20 12.26 2.17
CA LYS A 80 0.93 11.71 1.40
C LYS A 80 0.67 10.26 0.98
N VAL A 81 0.32 9.37 1.92
CA VAL A 81 0.14 7.95 1.57
C VAL A 81 -1.12 7.71 0.72
N LYS A 82 -2.14 8.57 0.82
CA LYS A 82 -3.30 8.52 -0.08
C LYS A 82 -2.93 8.89 -1.51
N GLN A 83 -2.09 9.91 -1.71
CA GLN A 83 -1.58 10.27 -3.04
C GLN A 83 -0.75 9.13 -3.63
N MET A 84 0.13 8.51 -2.84
CA MET A 84 0.93 7.35 -3.27
C MET A 84 0.07 6.12 -3.63
N ALA A 85 -1.14 6.02 -3.08
CA ALA A 85 -2.08 4.92 -3.33
C ALA A 85 -3.13 5.22 -4.40
N GLU A 86 -3.07 6.37 -5.08
CA GLU A 86 -4.12 6.83 -5.99
C GLU A 86 -4.38 5.82 -7.11
N GLY A 87 -5.55 5.19 -7.17
CA GLY A 87 -5.88 4.19 -8.20
C GLY A 87 -5.57 2.74 -7.81
N ILE A 88 -5.17 2.50 -6.55
CA ILE A 88 -5.24 1.17 -5.95
C ILE A 88 -6.69 0.94 -5.50
N GLU A 89 -7.35 -0.05 -6.08
CA GLU A 89 -8.70 -0.44 -5.69
C GLU A 89 -8.64 -1.41 -4.51
N VAL A 90 -9.39 -1.10 -3.45
CA VAL A 90 -9.52 -1.96 -2.26
C VAL A 90 -10.96 -2.44 -2.19
N GLU A 91 -11.15 -3.73 -2.45
CA GLU A 91 -12.45 -4.39 -2.30
C GLU A 91 -12.83 -4.48 -0.82
N ASP A 92 -14.11 -4.21 -0.51
CA ASP A 92 -14.70 -4.35 0.82
C ASP A 92 -13.92 -3.63 1.95
N ALA A 93 -13.37 -2.44 1.67
CA ALA A 93 -12.68 -1.64 2.67
C ALA A 93 -13.58 -1.38 3.90
N PRO A 94 -13.13 -1.65 5.14
CA PRO A 94 -13.94 -1.42 6.32
C PRO A 94 -14.24 0.07 6.53
N VAL A 95 -15.48 0.38 6.92
CA VAL A 95 -15.89 1.77 7.23
C VAL A 95 -15.69 2.06 8.71
N PHE A 96 -14.64 2.81 9.04
CA PHE A 96 -14.34 3.23 10.41
C PHE A 96 -14.99 4.57 10.74
N LYS A 97 -16.11 4.55 11.48
CA LYS A 97 -16.74 5.77 11.99
C LYS A 97 -16.29 6.06 13.42
N THR A 98 -15.97 7.31 13.71
CA THR A 98 -15.70 7.74 15.09
C THR A 98 -17.00 7.95 15.87
N ARG A 99 -16.95 7.90 17.21
CA ARG A 99 -18.12 8.22 18.04
C ARG A 99 -18.64 9.62 17.75
N ASP A 100 -17.75 10.59 17.55
CA ASP A 100 -18.13 11.98 17.27
C ASP A 100 -18.85 12.13 15.92
N GLU A 101 -18.43 11.38 14.90
CA GLU A 101 -19.13 11.30 13.60
C GLU A 101 -20.52 10.68 13.74
N ILE A 102 -20.65 9.61 14.55
CA ILE A 102 -21.94 8.96 14.81
C ILE A 102 -22.89 9.94 15.53
N VAL A 103 -22.38 10.67 16.52
CA VAL A 103 -23.17 11.65 17.29
C VAL A 103 -23.59 12.84 16.40
N LYS A 104 -22.70 13.37 15.56
CA LYS A 104 -23.05 14.41 14.57
C LYS A 104 -24.13 13.95 13.58
N GLN A 105 -24.06 12.70 13.10
CA GLN A 105 -25.09 12.15 12.21
C GLN A 105 -26.46 12.00 12.88
N GLN A 106 -26.51 11.84 14.21
CA GLN A 106 -27.75 11.72 14.98
C GLN A 106 -28.36 13.08 15.34
N GLN A 107 -27.56 14.14 15.50
CA GLN A 107 -28.04 15.49 15.82
C GLN A 107 -28.61 16.26 14.62
N GLY A 108 -28.40 15.77 13.40
CA GLY A 108 -28.96 16.33 12.16
C GLY A 108 -30.26 15.68 11.68
N ARG A 109 -30.90 14.85 12.52
CA ARG A 109 -32.22 14.24 12.29
C ARG A 109 -33.22 14.74 13.32
#